data_AF-A0A2V4L0R5-F1
#
_entry.id   AF-A0A2V4L0R5-F1
#
_cell.length_a   1.000
_cell.length_b   1.000
_cell.length_c   1.000
_cell.angle_alpha   90.00
_cell.angle_beta   90.00
_cell.angle_gamma   90.00
#
_symmetry.space_group_name_H-M   'P 1'
#
loop_
_entity.id
_entity.type
_entity.pdbx_description
1 polymer ?
#
loop_
_entity_poly.entity_id
_entity_poly.type
_entity_poly.pdbx_seq_one_letter_code
_entity_poly.pdbx_strand_id
1 'polypeptide(L)' 'MKATICALLDNEGEAEIAETWLQENASSLTFISEMNGCGCCVLSWDIEGPEAVVATLPKHLSASSSWASGGNT' A
#
# COMPACT_ATOMS: atom_id res chain seq x y z
N MET A 1 -0.21 11.66 7.06
CA MET A 1 -1.27 10.73 6.61
C MET A 1 -0.71 9.33 6.62
N LYS A 2 -1.50 8.31 6.95
CA LYS A 2 -1.09 6.89 6.89
C LYS A 2 -1.96 6.16 5.87
N ALA A 3 -1.38 5.21 5.14
CA ALA A 3 -2.10 4.32 4.25
C ALA A 3 -1.38 2.97 4.15
N THR A 4 -2.12 1.95 3.71
CA THR A 4 -1.57 0.63 3.39
C THR A 4 -1.73 0.42 1.89
N ILE A 5 -0.63 0.07 1.24
CA ILE A 5 -0.61 -0.38 -0.15
C ILE A 5 -0.84 -1.89 -0.13
N CYS A 6 -1.74 -2.39 -0.96
CA CYS A 6 -1.95 -3.80 -1.23
C CYS A 6 -1.98 -4.02 -2.75
N ALA A 7 -1.10 -4.89 -3.23
CA ALA A 7 -1.05 -5.31 -4.62
C ALA A 7 -1.22 -6.83 -4.71
N LEU A 8 -2.10 -7.29 -5.60
CA LEU A 8 -2.31 -8.70 -5.85
C LEU A 8 -1.40 -9.15 -7.01
N LEU A 9 -0.64 -10.23 -6.81
CA LEU A 9 0.19 -10.79 -7.88
C LEU A 9 -0.64 -11.41 -9.02
N ASP A 10 -1.85 -11.87 -8.71
CA ASP A 10 -2.80 -12.40 -9.68
C ASP A 10 -3.40 -11.31 -10.58
N ASN A 11 -3.34 -10.03 -10.17
CA ASN A 11 -3.76 -8.91 -11.00
C ASN A 11 -2.57 -8.38 -11.78
N GLU A 12 -2.60 -8.57 -13.10
CA GLU A 12 -1.54 -8.15 -14.00
C GLU A 12 -1.18 -6.66 -13.80
N GLY A 13 0.09 -6.41 -13.46
CA GLY A 13 0.65 -5.07 -13.30
C GLY A 13 0.42 -4.39 -11.96
N GLU A 14 -0.40 -4.92 -11.03
CA GLU A 14 -0.61 -4.24 -9.73
C GLU A 14 0.67 -4.14 -8.90
N ALA A 15 1.49 -5.20 -8.90
CA ALA A 15 2.79 -5.19 -8.24
C ALA A 15 3.71 -4.13 -8.84
N GLU A 16 3.82 -4.10 -10.17
CA GLU A 16 4.67 -3.13 -10.87
C GLU A 16 4.20 -1.69 -10.62
N ILE A 17 2.90 -1.44 -10.59
CA ILE A 17 2.33 -0.12 -10.28
C ILE A 17 2.65 0.28 -8.83
N ALA A 18 2.49 -0.65 -7.88
CA ALA A 18 2.79 -0.40 -6.47
C ALA A 18 4.27 -0.11 -6.24
N GLU A 19 5.16 -0.91 -6.82
CA GLU A 19 6.61 -0.74 -6.74
C GLU A 19 7.06 0.57 -7.41
N THR A 20 6.52 0.89 -8.58
CA THR A 20 6.83 2.15 -9.29
C THR A 20 6.40 3.35 -8.44
N TRP A 21 5.18 3.35 -7.91
CA TRP A 21 4.68 4.43 -7.08
C TRP A 21 5.54 4.61 -5.82
N LEU A 22 5.91 3.50 -5.15
CA LEU A 22 6.80 3.53 -3.99
C LEU A 22 8.16 4.12 -4.38
N GLN A 23 8.76 3.70 -5.49
CA GLN A 23 10.07 4.21 -5.93
C GLN A 23 10.03 5.73 -6.22
N GLU A 24 8.99 6.20 -6.90
CA GLU A 24 8.83 7.63 -7.24
C GLU A 24 8.58 8.51 -6.01
N ASN A 25 7.89 7.98 -4.99
CA ASN A 25 7.46 8.75 -3.83
C ASN A 25 8.28 8.49 -2.57
N ALA A 26 9.20 7.50 -2.57
CA ALA A 26 9.94 7.07 -1.38
C ALA A 26 10.67 8.21 -0.67
N SER A 27 11.30 9.12 -1.43
CA SER A 27 12.01 10.28 -0.86
C SER A 27 11.09 11.31 -0.21
N SER A 28 9.80 11.30 -0.55
CA SER A 28 8.79 12.21 0.01
C SER A 28 8.00 11.58 1.17
N LEU A 29 8.10 10.27 1.35
CA LEU A 29 7.48 9.55 2.46
C LEU A 29 8.35 9.66 3.72
N THR A 30 7.71 9.76 4.87
CA THR A 30 8.37 9.76 6.17
C THR A 30 8.61 8.36 6.70
N PHE A 31 7.86 7.37 6.21
CA PHE A 31 7.96 5.97 6.61
C PHE A 31 7.47 5.05 5.51
N ILE A 32 8.15 3.91 5.36
CA ILE A 32 7.74 2.77 4.54
C ILE A 32 8.11 1.52 5.35
N SER A 33 7.16 0.62 5.57
CA SER A 33 7.43 -0.66 6.24
C SER A 33 8.19 -1.62 5.32
N GLU A 34 8.71 -2.70 5.90
CA GLU A 34 9.05 -3.89 5.12
C GLU A 34 7.77 -4.49 4.49
N MET A 35 7.95 -5.32 3.45
CA MET A 35 6.81 -6.01 2.82
C MET A 35 6.14 -6.94 3.84
N ASN A 36 4.86 -6.68 4.15
CA ASN A 36 4.08 -7.40 5.16
C ASN A 36 2.92 -8.24 4.59
N GLY A 37 2.93 -8.45 3.27
CA GLY A 37 1.99 -9.34 2.58
C GLY A 37 2.35 -10.83 2.72
N CYS A 38 1.48 -11.72 2.22
CA CYS A 38 1.74 -13.17 2.18
C CYS A 38 3.00 -13.52 1.35
N GLY A 39 3.44 -12.60 0.48
CA GLY A 39 4.62 -12.74 -0.38
C GLY A 39 4.44 -13.69 -1.57
N CYS A 40 3.44 -14.58 -1.53
CA CYS A 40 3.12 -15.51 -2.62
C CYS A 40 1.94 -15.07 -3.51
N CYS A 41 1.17 -14.09 -3.07
CA CYS A 41 -0.17 -13.77 -3.59
C CYS A 41 -0.53 -12.28 -3.46
N VAL A 42 -0.07 -11.66 -2.38
CA VAL A 42 -0.35 -10.29 -1.99
C VAL A 42 0.95 -9.69 -1.49
N LEU A 43 1.27 -8.52 -2.02
CA LEU A 43 2.33 -7.65 -1.54
C LEU A 43 1.67 -6.49 -0.79
N SER A 44 2.19 -6.17 0.39
CA SER A 44 1.63 -5.11 1.22
C SER A 44 2.72 -4.29 1.88
N TRP A 45 2.47 -2.99 2.04
CA TRP A 45 3.36 -2.04 2.71
C TRP A 45 2.54 -0.98 3.44
N ASP A 46 2.95 -0.65 4.66
CA ASP A 46 2.45 0.51 5.38
C ASP A 46 3.33 1.73 5.07
N ILE A 47 2.68 2.84 4.72
CA ILE A 47 3.34 4.09 4.38
C ILE A 47 2.83 5.24 5.25
N GLU A 48 3.73 6.15 5.58
CA GLU A 48 3.36 7.43 6.18
C GLU A 48 4.05 8.58 5.44
N GLY A 49 3.33 9.68 5.26
CA GLY A 49 3.87 10.85 4.60
C GLY A 49 2.88 12.02 4.49
N PRO A 50 3.25 13.06 3.72
CA PRO A 50 2.38 14.19 3.43
C PRO A 50 1.07 13.72 2.79
N GLU A 51 -0.06 14.29 3.22
CA GLU A 51 -1.39 13.93 2.68
C GLU A 51 -1.44 14.09 1.15
N ALA A 52 -0.86 15.18 0.62
CA ALA A 52 -0.82 15.43 -0.81
C ALA A 52 -0.11 14.32 -1.60
N VAL A 53 0.90 13.66 -1.01
CA VAL A 53 1.63 12.54 -1.63
C VAL A 53 0.82 11.26 -1.49
N VAL A 54 0.38 10.93 -0.27
CA VAL A 54 -0.40 9.71 0.01
C VAL A 54 -1.72 9.70 -0.77
N ALA A 55 -2.34 10.85 -1.01
CA ALA A 55 -3.55 10.99 -1.82
C ALA A 55 -3.33 10.71 -3.32
N THR A 56 -2.09 10.66 -3.80
CA THR A 56 -1.77 10.23 -5.18
C THR A 56 -1.72 8.71 -5.34
N LEU A 57 -1.72 7.95 -4.23
CA LEU A 57 -1.73 6.51 -4.26
C LEU A 57 -2.94 6.01 -5.08
N PRO A 58 -2.75 5.09 -6.05
CA PRO A 58 -3.86 4.54 -6.80
C PRO A 58 -4.89 3.91 -5.88
N LYS A 59 -6.16 4.31 -6.01
CA LYS A 59 -7.24 3.90 -5.09
C LYS A 59 -7.45 2.38 -5.05
N HIS A 60 -7.17 1.67 -6.14
CA HIS A 60 -7.27 0.20 -6.18
C HIS A 60 -6.17 -0.49 -5.38
N LEU A 61 -5.02 0.16 -5.18
CA LEU A 61 -3.94 -0.32 -4.32
C LEU A 61 -4.09 0.14 -2.87
N SER A 62 -4.88 1.18 -2.62
CA SER A 62 -5.10 1.67 -1.26
C SER A 62 -6.06 0.76 -0.50
N ALA A 63 -5.50 -0.02 0.43
CA ALA A 63 -6.29 -0.76 1.41
C ALA A 63 -6.74 0.16 2.54
N SER A 64 -7.48 1.23 2.20
CA SER A 64 -8.16 2.06 3.17
C SER A 64 -9.22 1.22 3.88
N SER A 65 -8.82 0.68 5.02
CA SER A 65 -9.59 -0.33 5.72
C SER A 65 -10.77 0.32 6.46
N SER A 66 -11.98 0.25 5.89
CA SER A 66 -13.20 0.25 6.70
C SER A 66 -13.43 -1.10 7.40
N TRP A 67 -12.53 -2.08 7.23
CA TRP A 67 -12.71 -3.46 7.68
C TRP A 67 -12.03 -3.82 9.02
N ALA A 68 -11.47 -2.86 9.76
CA ALA A 68 -10.96 -3.09 11.12
C ALA A 68 -12.08 -3.14 12.20
N SER A 69 -13.25 -3.67 11.85
CA SER A 69 -14.37 -3.89 12.79
C SER A 69 -15.00 -5.25 12.50
N GLY A 70 -14.24 -6.33 12.64
CA GLY A 70 -14.75 -7.66 12.31
C GLY A 70 -13.79 -8.82 12.53
N GLY A 71 -13.18 -8.90 13.71
CA GLY A 71 -12.53 -10.12 14.19
C GLY A 71 -13.05 -10.43 15.59
N ASN A 72 -14.29 -10.92 15.67
CA ASN A 72 -14.97 -11.26 16.92
C ASN A 72 -14.58 -12.70 17.35
N THR A 73 -14.54 -12.89 18.67
CA THR A 73 -14.38 -14.11 19.50
C THR A 73 -13.02 -14.77 19.60
#